data_AF-A0A948ZCP8-F1
#
_entry.id   AF-A0A948ZCP8-F1
#
_cell.length_a   1.000
_cell.length_b   1.000
_cell.length_c   1.000
_cell.angle_alpha   90.00
_cell.angle_beta   90.00
_cell.angle_gamma   90.00
#
_symmetry.space_group_name_H-M   'P 1'
#
loop_
_entity.id
_entity.type
_entity.pdbx_description
1 polymer ?
#
loop_
_entity_poly.entity_id
_entity_poly.type
_entity_poly.pdbx_seq_one_letter_code
_entity_poly.pdbx_strand_id
1 'polypeptide(L)'
;MTFPLYYFLLIYLLFILLWLIFSLVAVYHMIKFSFKNFTGFFATFIFIGVSIFILMESYNYLSRIDWEMNVIVFENMFNHKLPF
;
A
#
# COMPACT_ATOMS: atom_id res chain seq x y z
N MET A 1 3.04 -8.96 -25.33
CA MET A 1 1.64 -8.56 -25.02
C MET A 1 1.71 -7.35 -24.09
N THR A 2 0.82 -6.37 -24.24
CA THR A 2 0.83 -5.15 -23.41
C THR A 2 -0.40 -5.10 -22.51
N PHE A 3 -0.23 -4.62 -21.28
CA PHE A 3 -1.35 -4.34 -20.39
C PHE A 3 -1.09 -3.06 -19.60
N PRO A 4 -2.12 -2.30 -19.22
CA PRO A 4 -1.97 -1.04 -18.51
C PRO A 4 -1.60 -1.24 -17.04
N LEU A 5 -0.74 -0.37 -16.51
CA LEU A 5 -0.19 -0.47 -15.15
C LEU A 5 -1.26 -0.28 -14.06
N TYR A 6 -2.36 0.42 -14.34
CA TYR A 6 -3.44 0.68 -13.37
C TYR A 6 -4.03 -0.58 -12.73
N TYR A 7 -3.94 -1.76 -13.36
CA TYR A 7 -4.41 -3.00 -12.75
C TYR A 7 -3.69 -3.31 -11.42
N PHE A 8 -2.40 -2.98 -11.31
CA PHE A 8 -1.68 -3.12 -10.04
C PHE A 8 -2.14 -2.11 -8.99
N LEU A 9 -2.50 -0.89 -9.40
CA LEU A 9 -3.06 0.11 -8.51
C LEU A 9 -4.40 -0.37 -7.91
N LEU A 10 -5.27 -0.97 -8.73
CA LEU A 10 -6.55 -1.51 -8.24
C LEU A 10 -6.35 -2.60 -7.19
N ILE A 11 -5.43 -3.53 -7.42
CA ILE A 11 -5.09 -4.59 -6.46
C ILE A 11 -4.56 -3.96 -5.17
N TYR A 12 -3.66 -2.98 -5.29
CA TYR A 12 -3.12 -2.25 -4.14
C TYR A 12 -4.21 -1.54 -3.33
N LEU A 13 -5.16 -0.88 -3.98
CA LEU A 13 -6.28 -0.20 -3.33
C LEU A 13 -7.21 -1.18 -2.58
N LEU A 14 -7.39 -2.39 -3.11
CA LEU A 14 -8.14 -3.45 -2.41
C LEU A 14 -7.44 -3.85 -1.10
N PHE A 15 -6.11 -3.98 -1.13
CA PHE A 15 -5.33 -4.23 0.09
C PHE A 15 -5.43 -3.07 1.09
N ILE A 16 -5.37 -1.82 0.63
CA ILE A 16 -5.57 -0.64 1.48
C ILE A 16 -6.94 -0.66 2.14
N LEU A 17 -8.00 -1.00 1.40
CA LEU A 17 -9.35 -1.09 1.94
C LEU A 17 -9.46 -2.16 3.03
N LEU A 18 -8.90 -3.34 2.80
CA LEU A 18 -8.87 -4.42 3.79
C LEU A 18 -8.05 -4.02 5.02
N TRP A 19 -6.88 -3.43 4.83
CA TRP A 19 -6.03 -2.92 5.90
C TRP A 19 -6.74 -1.83 6.72
N LEU A 20 -7.52 -0.96 6.07
CA LEU A 20 -8.26 0.11 6.74
C LEU A 20 -9.35 -0.44 7.66
N ILE A 21 -10.08 -1.47 7.21
CA ILE A 21 -11.05 -2.18 8.05
C ILE A 21 -10.37 -2.77 9.29
N PHE A 22 -9.26 -3.49 9.11
CA PHE A 22 -8.53 -4.08 10.24
C PHE A 22 -7.94 -3.02 11.17
N SER A 23 -7.44 -1.92 10.62
CA SER A 23 -6.87 -0.81 11.41
C SER A 23 -7.95 -0.13 12.24
N LEU A 24 -9.15 0.08 11.70
CA LEU A 24 -10.29 0.60 12.48
C LEU A 24 -10.69 -0.35 13.61
N VAL A 25 -10.75 -1.66 13.35
CA VAL A 25 -11.03 -2.66 14.38
C VAL A 25 -9.94 -2.65 15.46
N ALA A 26 -8.67 -2.53 15.08
CA ALA A 26 -7.56 -2.43 16.02
C ALA A 26 -7.65 -1.17 16.88
N VAL A 27 -7.90 0.00 16.28
CA VAL A 27 -8.09 1.27 17.00
C VAL A 27 -9.27 1.17 17.97
N TYR A 28 -10.40 0.60 17.56
CA TYR A 28 -11.53 0.35 18.45
C TYR A 28 -11.14 -0.49 19.67
N HIS A 29 -10.40 -1.59 19.47
CA HIS A 29 -9.92 -2.43 20.57
C HIS A 29 -8.93 -1.68 21.48
N MET A 30 -8.01 -0.92 20.90
CA MET A 30 -7.04 -0.13 21.67
C MET A 30 -7.75 0.93 22.54
N ILE A 31 -8.72 1.66 21.97
CA ILE A 31 -9.52 2.63 22.73
C ILE A 31 -10.36 1.94 23.82
N LYS A 32 -10.92 0.76 23.55
CA LYS A 32 -11.76 0.06 24.54
C LYS A 32 -10.95 -0.56 25.68
N PHE A 33 -9.78 -1.12 25.37
CA PHE A 33 -9.02 -1.96 26.31
C PHE A 33 -7.71 -1.33 26.82
N SER A 34 -7.01 -0.54 26.00
CA SER A 34 -5.71 0.04 26.35
C SER A 34 -5.81 1.42 27.00
N PHE A 35 -6.93 2.14 26.87
CA PHE A 35 -7.07 3.51 27.38
C PHE A 35 -7.15 3.65 28.91
N LYS A 36 -6.96 2.56 29.66
CA LYS A 36 -7.00 2.57 31.13
C LYS A 36 -5.74 3.17 31.76
N ASN A 37 -4.61 3.14 31.05
CA ASN A 37 -3.31 3.63 31.53
C ASN A 37 -2.60 4.48 30.47
N PHE A 38 -1.76 5.42 30.90
CA PHE A 38 -1.02 6.36 30.02
C PHE A 38 -0.26 5.66 28.89
N THR A 39 0.38 4.51 29.17
CA THR A 39 1.09 3.71 28.16
C THR A 39 0.19 3.30 27.00
N GLY A 40 -1.03 2.86 27.29
CA GLY A 40 -1.97 2.41 26.26
C GLY A 40 -2.58 3.56 25.47
N PHE A 41 -2.82 4.70 26.12
CA PHE A 41 -3.16 5.95 25.42
C PHE A 41 -2.06 6.35 24.43
N PHE A 42 -0.81 6.43 24.90
CA PHE A 42 0.33 6.84 24.08
C PHE A 42 0.61 5.86 22.93
N ALA A 43 0.51 4.55 23.18
CA ALA A 43 0.63 3.53 22.13
C ALA A 43 -0.48 3.66 21.06
N THR A 44 -1.71 3.99 21.45
CA THR A 44 -2.81 4.25 20.51
C THR A 44 -2.53 5.46 19.64
N PHE A 45 -2.02 6.53 20.24
CA PHE A 45 -1.63 7.74 19.53
C PHE A 45 -0.51 7.47 18.52
N ILE A 46 0.54 6.74 18.92
CA ILE A 46 1.63 6.33 18.02
C ILE A 46 1.08 5.48 16.87
N PHE A 47 0.23 4.49 17.17
CA PHE A 47 -0.33 3.61 16.14
C PHE A 47 -1.06 4.42 15.06
N ILE A 48 -1.92 5.35 15.47
CA ILE A 48 -2.66 6.22 14.54
C ILE A 48 -1.70 7.12 13.75
N GLY A 49 -0.76 7.78 14.44
CA GLY A 49 0.20 8.68 13.80
C GLY A 49 1.08 7.98 12.77
N VAL A 50 1.63 6.82 13.11
CA VAL A 50 2.44 6.00 12.20
C VAL A 50 1.60 5.48 11.03
N SER A 51 0.35 5.07 11.28
CA SER A 51 -0.55 4.62 10.21
C SER A 51 -0.85 5.72 9.20
N ILE A 52 -1.14 6.95 9.68
CA ILE A 52 -1.33 8.12 8.82
C ILE A 52 -0.06 8.45 8.04
N PHE A 53 1.09 8.43 8.71
CA PHE A 53 2.38 8.67 8.08
C PHE A 53 2.66 7.68 6.94
N ILE A 54 2.44 6.39 7.16
CA ILE A 54 2.63 5.35 6.14
C ILE A 54 1.69 5.55 4.95
N LEU A 55 0.42 5.89 5.19
CA LEU A 55 -0.54 6.20 4.12
C LEU A 55 -0.11 7.42 3.31
N MET A 56 0.38 8.47 3.97
CA MET A 56 0.85 9.68 3.33
C MET A 56 2.09 9.40 2.47
N GLU A 57 3.06 8.67 3.00
CA GLU A 57 4.25 8.27 2.25
C GLU A 57 3.88 7.38 1.06
N SER A 58 2.97 6.43 1.26
CA SER A 58 2.45 5.62 0.16
C SER A 58 1.87 6.49 -0.96
N TYR A 59 1.02 7.47 -0.63
CA TYR A 59 0.47 8.41 -1.60
C TYR A 59 1.57 9.23 -2.30
N ASN A 60 2.58 9.70 -1.57
CA ASN A 60 3.71 10.45 -2.12
C ASN A 60 4.51 9.63 -3.14
N TYR A 61 4.68 8.32 -2.93
CA TYR A 61 5.33 7.43 -3.89
C TYR A 61 4.43 7.12 -5.09
N LEU A 62 3.16 6.76 -4.85
CA LEU A 62 2.24 6.32 -5.90
C LEU A 62 1.79 7.46 -6.82
N SER A 63 1.70 8.70 -6.32
CA SER A 63 1.31 9.88 -7.11
C SER A 63 2.32 10.26 -8.21
N ARG A 64 3.56 9.78 -8.10
CA ARG A 64 4.63 10.03 -9.08
C ARG A 64 4.63 9.01 -10.21
N ILE A 65 3.86 7.93 -10.09
CA ILE A 65 3.80 6.86 -11.07
C ILE A 65 2.73 7.23 -12.12
N ASP A 66 3.12 7.12 -13.39
CA ASP A 66 2.18 7.18 -14.50
C ASP A 66 1.44 5.83 -14.61
N TRP A 67 0.19 5.81 -14.18
CA TRP A 67 -0.66 4.62 -14.18
C TRP A 67 -1.29 4.30 -15.54
N GLU A 68 -1.26 5.25 -16.48
CA GLU A 68 -1.72 5.04 -17.85
C GLU A 68 -0.64 4.37 -18.72
N MET A 69 0.58 4.24 -18.19
CA MET A 69 1.67 3.53 -18.84
C MET A 69 1.30 2.07 -19.14
N ASN A 70 1.58 1.65 -20.37
CA ASN A 70 1.45 0.25 -20.77
C ASN A 70 2.73 -0.50 -20.45
N VAL A 71 2.60 -1.62 -19.74
CA VAL A 71 3.69 -2.55 -19.46
C VAL A 71 3.81 -3.51 -20.63
N ILE A 72 4.99 -3.55 -21.27
CA ILE A 72 5.32 -4.51 -22.31
C ILE A 72 5.89 -5.75 -21.64
N VAL A 73 5.16 -6.85 -21.67
CA VAL A 73 5.66 -8.14 -21.21
C VAL A 73 6.34 -8.83 -22.40
N PHE A 74 7.60 -9.25 -22.21
CA PHE A 74 8.42 -10.03 -23.15
C PHE A 74 9.06 -9.28 -24.34
N GLU A 75 9.47 -8.02 -24.21
CA GLU A 75 10.13 -7.31 -25.33
C GLU A 75 11.49 -7.94 -25.76
N ASN A 76 12.23 -8.54 -24.81
CA ASN A 76 13.58 -9.06 -25.05
C ASN A 76 13.77 -10.56 -24.74
N MET A 77 12.72 -11.31 -24.38
CA MET A 77 12.91 -12.69 -23.92
C MET A 77 13.27 -13.68 -25.05
N PHE A 78 13.03 -13.29 -26.32
CA PHE A 78 13.34 -14.11 -27.51
C PHE A 78 14.38 -13.48 -28.46
N ASN A 79 14.93 -12.31 -28.12
CA ASN A 79 15.89 -11.59 -28.96
C ASN A 79 17.36 -11.96 -28.68
N HIS A 80 17.62 -13.13 -28.10
CA HIS A 80 18.98 -13.69 -28.13
C HIS A 80 19.24 -14.20 -29.54
N LYS A 81 19.62 -13.30 -30.47
CA LYS A 81 20.33 -13.71 -31.68
C LYS A 81 21.62 -14.38 -31.20
N LEU A 82 21.69 -15.70 -31.32
CA LEU A 82 22.94 -16.42 -31.11
C LEU A 82 24.00 -15.79 -32.04
N PRO A 83 25.22 -15.52 -31.54
CA PRO A 83 26.28 -14.92 -32.33
C PRO A 83 26.93 -15.98 -33.23
N PHE A 84 26.20 -16.51 -34.22
CA PHE A 84 26.75 -17.34 -35.29
C PHE A 84 26.10 -16.97 -36.63
#